data_AF-A0A5N5SXP1-F1
#
_entry.id   AF-A0A5N5SXP1-F1
#
_cell.length_a   1.000
_cell.length_b   1.000
_cell.length_c   1.000
_cell.angle_alpha   90.00
_cell.angle_beta   90.00
_cell.angle_gamma   90.00
#
_symmetry.space_group_name_H-M   'P 1'
#
loop_
_entity.id
_entity.type
_entity.pdbx_description
1 polymer ?
#
loop_
_entity_poly.entity_id
_entity_poly.type
_entity_poly.pdbx_seq_one_letter_code
_entity_poly.pdbx_strand_id
1 'polypeptide(L)'
;MEYDDCILNMTEYISGCKFNQLLIQPSCVPLPLSDDVLKEIVPAAKDFALLNGAGMRYRGRYNPEILEMAPFFLFPSPFPGRDFEFVKELQPHINLLMHKIAHDYDFLHSCLKNTIQVDDFTARLWKIYETVRKEGISQCISLGVFRCDYFYCTLSRSVILFVVEDVTYNICDQRFHEYEIRNQRPEIHVIRRNLTQIGNTAKLTEDKRLIVDDMEIAVVYFRCGYEPNQYPTETEWEARLTIERSKAIKCPSIYYHLAGAKKVQQEMAAPGVLEKYLDPAVAKKVARLFTGLYSLDKGDSGDRAIEMALTSPQNFVLKPQREGGGNNIYGEEIAEVLEKIRDSPEREAFILMDRIRPPVQRNYLLS
;
A
#
# COMPACT_ATOMS: atom_id res chain seq x y z
N MET A 1 -25.63 20.00 34.40
CA MET A 1 -25.21 18.60 34.61
C MET A 1 -24.83 18.06 33.23
N GLU A 2 -23.86 18.70 32.60
CA GLU A 2 -22.41 18.44 32.66
C GLU A 2 -22.02 17.32 31.69
N TYR A 3 -21.48 17.75 30.55
CA TYR A 3 -20.94 16.95 29.45
C TYR A 3 -19.43 16.67 29.65
N ASP A 4 -18.87 17.02 30.82
CA ASP A 4 -17.44 17.01 31.12
C ASP A 4 -16.97 15.70 31.80
N ASP A 5 -17.87 14.87 32.34
CA ASP A 5 -17.49 13.64 33.04
C ASP A 5 -17.10 12.47 32.12
N CYS A 6 -17.39 12.54 30.82
CA CYS A 6 -17.01 11.48 29.86
C CYS A 6 -15.58 11.62 29.30
N ILE A 7 -14.90 12.74 29.52
CA ILE A 7 -13.54 12.97 29.00
C ILE A 7 -12.47 12.36 29.94
N LEU A 8 -12.76 12.25 31.23
CA LEU A 8 -11.80 11.76 32.23
C LEU A 8 -11.52 10.25 32.14
N ASN A 9 -12.47 9.43 31.66
CA ASN A 9 -12.31 7.96 31.64
C ASN A 9 -11.43 7.41 30.49
N MET A 10 -11.09 8.21 29.47
CA MET A 10 -10.25 7.71 28.36
C MET A 10 -8.76 7.83 28.64
N THR A 11 -8.36 8.80 29.48
CA THR A 11 -6.99 8.98 29.96
C THR A 11 -6.59 7.85 30.91
N GLU A 12 -7.49 7.42 31.82
CA GLU A 12 -7.24 6.29 32.72
C GLU A 12 -7.16 4.94 32.00
N TYR A 13 -7.89 4.76 30.90
CA TYR A 13 -7.85 3.53 30.11
C TYR A 13 -6.51 3.34 29.37
N ILE A 14 -5.85 4.44 29.01
CA ILE A 14 -4.53 4.41 28.33
C ILE A 14 -3.39 4.39 29.36
N SER A 15 -3.53 5.04 30.52
CA SER A 15 -2.48 5.06 31.56
C SER A 15 -2.47 3.84 32.49
N GLY A 16 -3.58 3.10 32.58
CA GLY A 16 -3.75 1.96 33.51
C GLY A 16 -3.59 0.57 32.89
N CYS A 17 -3.51 0.45 31.56
CA CYS A 17 -3.47 -0.85 30.91
C CYS A 17 -2.06 -1.46 31.00
N LYS A 18 -1.83 -2.29 32.01
CA LYS A 18 -0.72 -3.24 32.02
C LYS A 18 -0.81 -4.10 30.75
N PHE A 19 0.08 -3.85 29.79
CA PHE A 19 0.20 -4.50 28.47
C PHE A 19 0.60 -5.99 28.52
N ASN A 20 0.03 -6.78 29.45
CA ASN A 20 0.45 -8.16 29.71
C ASN A 20 -0.64 -9.24 29.58
N GLN A 21 -1.77 -8.96 28.92
CA GLN A 21 -2.72 -10.01 28.52
C GLN A 21 -3.14 -9.84 27.06
N LEU A 22 -2.86 -10.86 26.24
CA LEU A 22 -3.42 -11.05 24.91
C LEU A 22 -4.95 -11.05 25.02
N LEU A 23 -5.59 -9.94 24.68
CA LEU A 23 -7.04 -9.87 24.54
C LEU A 23 -7.44 -10.76 23.36
N ILE A 24 -8.15 -11.85 23.62
CA ILE A 24 -8.75 -12.70 22.58
C ILE A 24 -10.07 -12.05 22.20
N GLN A 25 -10.18 -11.56 20.95
CA GLN A 25 -11.47 -11.08 20.43
C GLN A 25 -12.36 -12.29 20.11
N PRO A 26 -13.61 -12.31 20.62
CA PRO A 26 -14.53 -13.41 20.35
C PRO A 26 -14.88 -13.42 18.87
N SER A 27 -14.84 -14.61 18.27
CA SER A 27 -15.32 -14.83 16.90
C SER A 27 -16.80 -14.49 16.77
N CYS A 28 -17.24 -14.09 15.58
CA CYS A 28 -18.66 -13.83 15.29
C CYS A 28 -19.54 -15.07 15.49
N VAL A 29 -18.95 -16.26 15.43
CA VAL A 29 -19.55 -17.55 15.80
C VAL A 29 -18.71 -18.18 16.92
N PRO A 30 -19.33 -18.80 17.96
CA PRO A 30 -18.59 -19.52 18.99
C PRO A 30 -17.70 -20.61 18.41
N LEU A 31 -16.43 -20.63 18.81
CA LEU A 31 -15.43 -21.60 18.36
C LEU A 31 -14.85 -22.40 19.54
N PRO A 32 -14.48 -23.68 19.34
CA PRO A 32 -14.52 -24.43 18.08
C PRO A 32 -15.92 -24.95 17.73
N LEU A 33 -16.19 -25.13 16.43
CA LEU A 33 -17.32 -25.91 15.94
C LEU A 33 -17.09 -27.42 16.10
N SER A 34 -18.17 -28.19 16.14
CA SER A 34 -18.10 -29.66 16.12
C SER A 34 -17.64 -30.18 14.77
N ASP A 35 -16.99 -31.35 14.77
CA ASP A 35 -16.47 -31.99 13.56
C ASP A 35 -17.58 -32.31 12.55
N ASP A 36 -18.77 -32.67 13.02
CA ASP A 36 -19.90 -32.99 12.14
C ASP A 36 -20.40 -31.75 11.39
N VAL A 37 -20.42 -30.59 12.07
CA VAL A 37 -20.75 -29.31 11.42
C VAL A 37 -19.66 -28.93 10.41
N LEU A 38 -18.38 -29.09 10.78
CA LEU A 38 -17.26 -28.78 9.87
C LEU A 38 -17.27 -29.65 8.60
N LYS A 39 -17.59 -30.94 8.73
CA LYS A 39 -17.72 -31.87 7.58
C LYS A 39 -18.80 -31.44 6.59
N GLU A 40 -19.84 -30.78 7.06
CA GLU A 40 -20.92 -30.27 6.22
C GLU A 40 -20.57 -28.93 5.58
N ILE A 41 -20.12 -27.95 6.38
CA ILE A 41 -19.97 -26.56 5.91
C ILE A 41 -18.70 -26.32 5.10
N VAL A 42 -17.61 -27.06 5.37
CA VAL A 42 -16.34 -26.84 4.67
C VAL A 42 -16.46 -27.19 3.18
N PRO A 43 -16.94 -28.38 2.77
CA PRO A 43 -17.16 -28.68 1.36
C PRO A 43 -18.09 -27.66 0.69
N ALA A 44 -19.21 -27.32 1.33
CA ALA A 44 -20.15 -26.34 0.81
C ALA A 44 -19.50 -24.96 0.58
N ALA A 45 -18.67 -24.48 1.51
CA ALA A 45 -17.94 -23.22 1.37
C ALA A 45 -16.89 -23.27 0.26
N LYS A 46 -16.18 -24.40 0.11
CA LYS A 46 -15.20 -24.61 -0.97
C LYS A 46 -15.88 -24.65 -2.34
N ASP A 47 -16.98 -25.39 -2.45
CA ASP A 47 -17.79 -25.46 -3.68
C ASP A 47 -18.34 -24.08 -4.05
N PHE A 48 -18.86 -23.34 -3.07
CA PHE A 48 -19.32 -21.96 -3.28
C PHE A 48 -18.19 -21.05 -3.77
N ALA A 49 -17.01 -21.11 -3.15
CA ALA A 49 -15.86 -20.32 -3.58
C ALA A 49 -15.47 -20.63 -5.03
N LEU A 50 -15.41 -21.90 -5.42
CA LEU A 50 -15.05 -22.32 -6.78
C LEU A 50 -16.12 -21.93 -7.80
N LEU A 51 -17.40 -22.19 -7.52
CA LEU A 51 -18.52 -21.84 -8.40
C LEU A 51 -18.63 -20.32 -8.64
N ASN A 52 -18.18 -19.51 -7.67
CA ASN A 52 -18.16 -18.04 -7.78
C ASN A 52 -16.80 -17.48 -8.20
N GLY A 53 -15.84 -18.32 -8.59
CA GLY A 53 -14.57 -17.86 -9.15
C GLY A 53 -13.55 -17.30 -8.13
N ALA A 54 -13.73 -17.59 -6.84
CA ALA A 54 -12.74 -17.29 -5.80
C ALA A 54 -11.56 -18.28 -5.85
N GLY A 55 -10.85 -18.27 -6.98
CA GLY A 55 -9.69 -19.09 -7.23
C GLY A 55 -8.39 -18.30 -7.37
N MET A 56 -7.27 -18.99 -7.43
CA MET A 56 -5.96 -18.44 -7.79
C MET A 56 -5.08 -19.51 -8.44
N ARG A 57 -4.01 -19.09 -9.11
CA ARG A 57 -2.99 -20.03 -9.63
C ARG A 57 -1.87 -20.16 -8.62
N TYR A 58 -1.54 -21.40 -8.25
CA TYR A 58 -0.57 -21.65 -7.20
C TYR A 58 0.87 -21.36 -7.64
N ARG A 59 1.62 -20.62 -6.80
CA ARG A 59 3.01 -20.19 -7.08
C ARG A 59 3.97 -21.36 -7.32
N GLY A 60 3.84 -22.43 -6.53
CA GLY A 60 4.76 -23.58 -6.61
C GLY A 60 4.51 -24.51 -7.81
N ARG A 61 3.36 -24.38 -8.47
CA ARG A 61 2.94 -25.22 -9.62
C ARG A 61 2.06 -24.40 -10.56
N TYR A 62 2.65 -23.45 -11.26
CA TYR A 62 1.92 -22.65 -12.25
C TYR A 62 1.40 -23.55 -13.38
N ASN A 63 0.09 -23.51 -13.61
CA ASN A 63 -0.55 -24.10 -14.79
C ASN A 63 -1.64 -23.13 -15.29
N PRO A 64 -1.59 -22.67 -16.55
CA PRO A 64 -2.58 -21.73 -17.08
C PRO A 64 -4.00 -22.32 -17.19
N GLU A 65 -4.13 -23.65 -17.25
CA GLU A 65 -5.38 -24.39 -17.39
C GLU A 65 -6.00 -24.80 -16.05
N ILE A 66 -5.25 -24.70 -14.94
CA ILE A 66 -5.71 -25.08 -13.61
C ILE A 66 -5.94 -23.82 -12.76
N LEU A 67 -7.12 -23.75 -12.14
CA LEU A 67 -7.45 -22.78 -11.12
C LEU A 67 -7.68 -23.53 -9.80
N GLU A 68 -6.94 -23.15 -8.77
CA GLU A 68 -7.11 -23.68 -7.42
C GLU A 68 -7.95 -22.69 -6.60
N MET A 69 -8.53 -23.11 -5.49
CA MET A 69 -9.30 -22.22 -4.62
C MET A 69 -8.37 -21.23 -3.92
N ALA A 70 -8.75 -19.95 -3.84
CA ALA A 70 -8.00 -18.98 -3.06
C ALA A 70 -8.17 -19.29 -1.56
N PRO A 71 -7.11 -19.25 -0.73
CA PRO A 71 -7.27 -19.45 0.70
C PRO A 71 -8.16 -18.37 1.33
N PHE A 72 -9.13 -18.78 2.15
CA PHE A 72 -10.01 -17.85 2.86
C PHE A 72 -10.33 -18.34 4.27
N PHE A 73 -10.77 -17.42 5.13
CA PHE A 73 -11.27 -17.75 6.45
C PHE A 73 -12.75 -18.09 6.39
N LEU A 74 -13.15 -19.17 7.05
CA LEU A 74 -14.54 -19.63 7.06
C LEU A 74 -15.51 -18.60 7.66
N PHE A 75 -15.03 -17.78 8.60
CA PHE A 75 -15.80 -16.73 9.26
C PHE A 75 -15.16 -15.36 9.08
N PRO A 76 -15.95 -14.29 8.97
CA PRO A 76 -15.43 -12.92 8.93
C PRO A 76 -14.76 -12.53 10.26
N SER A 77 -13.79 -11.63 10.18
CA SER A 77 -13.17 -11.01 11.35
C SER A 77 -14.09 -9.93 11.95
N PRO A 78 -14.33 -9.92 13.28
CA PRO A 78 -15.07 -8.85 13.92
C PRO A 78 -14.25 -7.56 13.88
N PHE A 79 -14.91 -6.44 13.60
CA PHE A 79 -14.29 -5.11 13.58
C PHE A 79 -15.21 -4.11 14.29
N PRO A 80 -14.71 -3.26 15.21
CA PRO A 80 -15.57 -2.32 15.93
C PRO A 80 -16.25 -1.32 14.99
N GLY A 81 -17.57 -1.24 15.02
CA GLY A 81 -18.34 -0.37 14.12
C GLY A 81 -17.98 1.12 14.25
N ARG A 82 -17.64 1.58 15.46
CA ARG A 82 -17.17 2.96 15.70
C ARG A 82 -15.88 3.27 14.93
N ASP A 83 -14.94 2.33 14.93
CA ASP A 83 -13.64 2.51 14.29
C ASP A 83 -13.75 2.41 12.76
N PHE A 84 -14.72 1.61 12.27
CA PHE A 84 -15.02 1.51 10.84
C PHE A 84 -15.49 2.85 10.25
N GLU A 85 -16.48 3.49 10.90
CA GLU A 85 -16.99 4.80 10.46
C GLU A 85 -15.92 5.88 10.57
N PHE A 86 -15.09 5.82 11.61
CA PHE A 86 -13.97 6.76 11.78
C PHE A 86 -12.95 6.70 10.62
N VAL A 87 -12.54 5.50 10.19
CA VAL A 87 -11.58 5.35 9.08
C VAL A 87 -12.19 5.81 7.74
N LYS A 88 -13.49 5.57 7.53
CA LYS A 88 -14.23 6.00 6.34
C LYS A 88 -14.33 7.52 6.22
N GLU A 89 -14.59 8.24 7.31
CA GLU A 89 -14.62 9.71 7.34
C GLU A 89 -13.25 10.33 7.02
N LEU A 90 -12.16 9.63 7.32
CA LEU A 90 -10.80 10.15 7.16
C LEU A 90 -10.32 10.21 5.70
N GLN A 91 -10.88 9.37 4.81
CA GLN A 91 -10.34 9.15 3.47
C GLN A 91 -10.17 10.43 2.60
N PRO A 92 -11.14 11.37 2.54
CA PRO A 92 -10.98 12.59 1.73
C PRO A 92 -9.85 13.50 2.24
N HIS A 93 -9.64 13.53 3.56
CA HIS A 93 -8.56 14.29 4.17
C HIS A 93 -7.20 13.69 3.84
N ILE A 94 -7.09 12.36 3.84
CA ILE A 94 -5.90 11.64 3.37
C ILE A 94 -5.63 11.96 1.89
N ASN A 95 -6.66 11.96 1.04
CA ASN A 95 -6.49 12.25 -0.39
C ASN A 95 -5.93 13.66 -0.63
N LEU A 96 -6.46 14.66 0.08
CA LEU A 96 -6.00 16.05 -0.02
C LEU A 96 -4.58 16.23 0.53
N LEU A 97 -4.29 15.60 1.67
CA LEU A 97 -2.96 15.60 2.29
C LEU A 97 -1.91 15.07 1.31
N MET A 98 -2.15 13.90 0.75
CA MET A 98 -1.23 13.25 -0.18
C MET A 98 -1.07 14.07 -1.47
N HIS A 99 -2.14 14.70 -1.96
CA HIS A 99 -2.08 15.60 -3.11
C HIS A 99 -1.22 16.84 -2.82
N LYS A 100 -1.38 17.49 -1.66
CA LYS A 100 -0.57 18.65 -1.28
C LYS A 100 0.91 18.30 -1.14
N ILE A 101 1.21 17.19 -0.45
CA ILE A 101 2.58 16.68 -0.28
C ILE A 101 3.22 16.40 -1.64
N ALA A 102 2.49 15.75 -2.55
CA ALA A 102 2.98 15.46 -3.91
C ALA A 102 3.41 16.69 -4.71
N HIS A 103 2.86 17.87 -4.40
CA HIS A 103 3.17 19.13 -5.08
C HIS A 103 4.11 20.05 -4.26
N ASP A 104 4.54 19.62 -3.07
CA ASP A 104 5.49 20.35 -2.24
C ASP A 104 6.93 19.85 -2.50
N TYR A 105 7.63 20.54 -3.39
CA TYR A 105 8.98 20.18 -3.77
C TYR A 105 9.97 20.26 -2.61
N ASP A 106 9.91 21.34 -1.83
CA ASP A 106 10.89 21.59 -0.78
C ASP A 106 10.76 20.53 0.31
N PHE A 107 9.51 20.16 0.63
CA PHE A 107 9.23 19.06 1.53
C PHE A 107 9.77 17.73 0.98
N LEU A 108 9.38 17.32 -0.23
CA LEU A 108 9.82 16.04 -0.82
C LEU A 108 11.35 15.95 -0.94
N HIS A 109 12.01 17.03 -1.34
CA HIS A 109 13.47 17.08 -1.46
C HIS A 109 14.15 16.98 -0.09
N SER A 110 13.63 17.70 0.91
CA SER A 110 14.19 17.64 2.26
C SER A 110 14.10 16.24 2.88
N CYS A 111 13.02 15.50 2.59
CA CYS A 111 12.82 14.13 3.07
C CYS A 111 13.71 13.11 2.36
N LEU A 112 13.89 13.24 1.04
CA LEU A 112 14.55 12.20 0.22
C LEU A 112 16.02 12.46 -0.07
N LYS A 113 16.57 13.66 0.19
CA LYS A 113 17.95 14.06 -0.18
C LYS A 113 19.05 13.10 0.28
N ASN A 114 18.87 12.41 1.41
CA ASN A 114 19.84 11.46 1.94
C ASN A 114 19.63 10.08 1.31
N THR A 115 18.37 9.62 1.25
CA THR A 115 17.97 8.35 0.60
C THR A 115 18.40 8.28 -0.87
N ILE A 116 18.31 9.40 -1.61
CA ILE A 116 18.74 9.49 -3.01
C ILE A 116 20.24 9.20 -3.18
N GLN A 117 21.08 9.42 -2.16
CA GLN A 117 22.51 9.19 -2.24
C GLN A 117 22.89 7.72 -2.07
N VAL A 118 22.01 6.92 -1.46
CA VAL A 118 22.31 5.55 -1.00
C VAL A 118 21.42 4.48 -1.64
N ASP A 119 20.26 4.85 -2.18
CA ASP A 119 19.34 3.95 -2.89
C ASP A 119 19.19 4.37 -4.36
N ASP A 120 19.88 3.65 -5.24
CA ASP A 120 19.87 3.86 -6.70
C ASP A 120 18.46 3.88 -7.29
N PHE A 121 17.54 3.08 -6.73
CA PHE A 121 16.15 3.03 -7.18
C PHE A 121 15.43 4.36 -6.91
N THR A 122 15.45 4.83 -5.66
CA THR A 122 14.88 6.14 -5.28
C THR A 122 15.58 7.29 -6.02
N ALA A 123 16.90 7.19 -6.23
CA ALA A 123 17.66 8.20 -6.97
C ALA A 123 17.17 8.38 -8.41
N ARG A 124 16.89 7.25 -9.10
CA ARG A 124 16.33 7.27 -10.45
C ARG A 124 14.93 7.87 -10.50
N LEU A 125 14.07 7.56 -9.51
CA LEU A 125 12.73 8.15 -9.41
C LEU A 125 12.79 9.67 -9.19
N TRP A 126 13.71 10.13 -8.34
CA TRP A 126 13.93 11.55 -8.09
C TRP A 126 14.40 12.31 -9.34
N LYS A 127 15.30 11.71 -10.12
CA LYS A 127 15.80 12.29 -11.38
C LYS A 127 14.68 12.54 -12.38
N ILE A 128 13.70 11.63 -12.49
CA ILE A 128 12.52 11.80 -13.33
C ILE A 128 11.69 12.99 -12.84
N TYR A 129 11.44 13.07 -11.53
CA TYR A 129 10.68 14.15 -10.89
C TYR A 129 11.30 15.54 -11.17
N GLU A 130 12.61 15.69 -11.00
CA GLU A 130 13.31 16.96 -11.32
C GLU A 130 13.22 17.34 -12.79
N THR A 131 13.36 16.36 -13.69
CA THR A 131 13.34 16.59 -15.14
C THR A 131 11.98 17.13 -15.58
N VAL A 132 10.89 16.48 -15.15
CA VAL A 132 9.51 16.91 -15.46
C VAL A 132 9.22 18.30 -14.90
N ARG A 133 9.76 18.62 -13.72
CA ARG A 133 9.58 19.95 -13.12
C ARG A 133 10.35 21.04 -13.88
N LYS A 134 11.60 20.77 -14.28
CA LYS A 134 12.44 21.70 -15.07
C LYS A 134 11.86 21.99 -16.45
N GLU A 135 11.29 20.98 -17.09
CA GLU A 135 10.67 21.09 -18.42
C GLU A 135 9.25 21.69 -18.38
N GLY A 136 8.64 21.76 -17.20
CA GLY A 136 7.30 22.28 -16.99
C GLY A 136 6.21 21.20 -17.03
N ILE A 137 5.33 21.22 -16.03
CA ILE A 137 4.25 20.24 -15.88
C ILE A 137 3.24 20.42 -17.03
N SER A 138 3.20 19.45 -17.93
CA SER A 138 2.34 19.50 -19.11
C SER A 138 0.89 19.09 -18.84
N GLN A 139 0.65 18.29 -17.82
CA GLN A 139 -0.68 17.88 -17.37
C GLN A 139 -0.86 18.38 -15.93
N CYS A 140 -1.68 19.42 -15.77
CA CYS A 140 -1.97 20.03 -14.48
C CYS A 140 -3.04 19.26 -13.68
N ILE A 141 -3.73 18.31 -14.30
CA ILE A 141 -4.76 17.48 -13.67
C ILE A 141 -4.13 16.15 -13.21
N SER A 142 -4.18 15.90 -11.91
CA SER A 142 -3.69 14.67 -11.28
C SER A 142 -4.85 13.86 -10.70
N LEU A 143 -4.99 12.59 -11.09
CA LEU A 143 -5.87 11.64 -10.40
C LEU A 143 -5.03 10.74 -9.49
N GLY A 144 -5.40 10.68 -8.22
CA GLY A 144 -4.86 9.73 -7.25
C GLY A 144 -5.90 8.69 -6.90
N VAL A 145 -5.64 7.45 -7.26
CA VAL A 145 -6.44 6.32 -6.79
C VAL A 145 -5.64 5.67 -5.68
N PHE A 146 -5.89 6.17 -4.48
CA PHE A 146 -5.29 5.67 -3.26
C PHE A 146 -6.18 4.63 -2.65
N ARG A 147 -5.59 3.50 -2.27
CA ARG A 147 -6.20 2.61 -1.31
C ARG A 147 -5.54 2.87 0.03
N CYS A 148 -6.22 3.63 0.87
CA CYS A 148 -6.38 3.16 2.24
C CYS A 148 -7.68 2.35 2.19
N ASP A 149 -7.70 1.13 2.73
CA ASP A 149 -8.78 0.18 2.44
C ASP A 149 -10.18 0.78 2.68
N TYR A 150 -10.90 1.20 1.59
CA TYR A 150 -12.35 1.38 1.25
C TYR A 150 -12.51 2.08 -0.17
N PHE A 151 -13.66 2.04 -0.92
CA PHE A 151 -13.78 2.33 -2.41
C PHE A 151 -15.00 3.16 -3.00
N TYR A 152 -14.86 3.88 -4.17
CA TYR A 152 -15.62 3.86 -5.51
C TYR A 152 -15.48 5.12 -6.47
N CYS A 153 -15.45 4.97 -7.84
CA CYS A 153 -16.17 5.76 -8.94
C CYS A 153 -15.62 5.58 -10.43
N THR A 154 -16.40 6.01 -11.47
CA THR A 154 -16.41 5.68 -12.94
C THR A 154 -16.31 6.89 -13.93
N LEU A 155 -15.96 6.68 -15.24
CA LEU A 155 -16.51 7.31 -16.50
C LEU A 155 -15.80 6.90 -17.83
N SER A 156 -16.36 7.32 -18.98
CA SER A 156 -16.54 6.60 -20.27
C SER A 156 -15.62 6.86 -21.48
N ARG A 157 -15.63 5.87 -22.41
CA ARG A 157 -15.25 5.86 -23.86
C ARG A 157 -13.77 5.93 -24.25
N SER A 158 -12.96 5.36 -23.39
CA SER A 158 -11.53 5.24 -23.55
C SER A 158 -11.09 3.95 -22.88
N VAL A 159 -10.02 3.34 -23.40
CA VAL A 159 -9.58 2.04 -22.91
C VAL A 159 -8.91 2.20 -21.54
N ILE A 160 -9.21 1.27 -20.63
CA ILE A 160 -8.48 1.14 -19.38
C ILE A 160 -7.38 0.10 -19.59
N LEU A 161 -6.12 0.52 -19.46
CA LEU A 161 -4.96 -0.35 -19.51
C LEU A 161 -4.62 -0.86 -18.12
N PHE A 162 -4.76 -2.16 -17.89
CA PHE A 162 -4.23 -2.83 -16.71
C PHE A 162 -2.77 -3.19 -16.97
N VAL A 163 -1.86 -2.59 -16.21
CA VAL A 163 -0.43 -2.94 -16.23
C VAL A 163 -0.21 -4.10 -15.28
N VAL A 164 0.12 -5.26 -15.82
CA VAL A 164 0.12 -6.53 -15.07
C VAL A 164 1.50 -7.16 -15.04
N GLU A 165 1.71 -8.04 -14.07
CA GLU A 165 2.92 -8.87 -13.98
C GLU A 165 2.91 -9.94 -15.09
N ASP A 166 4.09 -10.36 -15.54
CA ASP A 166 4.24 -11.46 -16.51
C ASP A 166 3.53 -12.73 -16.06
N VAL A 167 3.66 -13.03 -14.76
CA VAL A 167 2.95 -14.10 -14.08
C VAL A 167 2.12 -13.49 -12.96
N THR A 168 0.83 -13.31 -13.23
CA THR A 168 -0.09 -12.77 -12.24
C THR A 168 -0.63 -13.89 -11.33
N TYR A 169 -0.23 -13.89 -10.06
CA TYR A 169 -0.70 -14.88 -9.07
C TYR A 169 -2.07 -14.55 -8.49
N ASN A 170 -2.36 -13.27 -8.28
CA ASN A 170 -3.66 -12.82 -7.77
C ASN A 170 -4.59 -12.36 -8.91
N ILE A 171 -4.80 -13.24 -9.89
CA ILE A 171 -5.52 -12.88 -11.13
C ILE A 171 -7.01 -12.61 -10.88
N CYS A 172 -7.64 -13.30 -9.94
CA CYS A 172 -9.07 -13.15 -9.69
C CYS A 172 -9.42 -11.77 -9.14
N ASP A 173 -8.63 -11.24 -8.20
CA ASP A 173 -8.78 -9.86 -7.73
C ASP A 173 -8.71 -8.84 -8.89
N GLN A 174 -7.80 -9.05 -9.84
CA GLN A 174 -7.69 -8.19 -11.01
C GLN A 174 -8.84 -8.39 -12.02
N ARG A 175 -9.26 -9.64 -12.25
CA ARG A 175 -10.30 -9.99 -13.21
C ARG A 175 -11.69 -9.61 -12.71
N PHE A 176 -11.96 -9.67 -11.41
CA PHE A 176 -13.23 -9.19 -10.86
C PHE A 176 -13.42 -7.71 -11.15
N HIS A 177 -12.40 -6.88 -10.99
CA HIS A 177 -12.50 -5.47 -11.39
C HIS A 177 -12.81 -5.33 -12.88
N GLU A 178 -12.12 -6.06 -13.75
CA GLU A 178 -12.37 -6.04 -15.20
C GLU A 178 -13.79 -6.50 -15.57
N TYR A 179 -14.25 -7.62 -14.99
CA TYR A 179 -15.57 -8.17 -15.25
C TYR A 179 -16.66 -7.26 -14.73
N GLU A 180 -16.47 -6.66 -13.56
CA GLU A 180 -17.43 -5.73 -12.99
C GLU A 180 -17.50 -4.42 -13.78
N ILE A 181 -16.35 -3.91 -14.25
CA ILE A 181 -16.32 -2.77 -15.20
C ILE A 181 -17.11 -3.12 -16.46
N ARG A 182 -16.88 -4.30 -17.04
CA ARG A 182 -17.60 -4.75 -18.25
C ARG A 182 -19.09 -4.99 -18.00
N ASN A 183 -19.47 -5.48 -16.83
CA ASN A 183 -20.85 -5.74 -16.44
C ASN A 183 -21.62 -4.42 -16.24
N GLN A 184 -21.03 -3.46 -15.51
CA GLN A 184 -21.65 -2.16 -15.26
C GLN A 184 -21.63 -1.24 -16.49
N ARG A 185 -20.56 -1.32 -17.29
CA ARG A 185 -20.24 -0.42 -18.41
C ARG A 185 -19.64 -1.20 -19.58
N PRO A 186 -20.44 -1.99 -20.33
CA PRO A 186 -19.95 -2.82 -21.43
C PRO A 186 -19.28 -2.02 -22.57
N GLU A 187 -19.53 -0.71 -22.64
CA GLU A 187 -18.88 0.22 -23.58
C GLU A 187 -17.43 0.58 -23.21
N ILE A 188 -16.99 0.31 -21.98
CA ILE A 188 -15.61 0.53 -21.54
C ILE A 188 -14.78 -0.72 -21.86
N HIS A 189 -13.76 -0.54 -22.69
CA HIS A 189 -12.83 -1.61 -23.01
C HIS A 189 -11.68 -1.63 -22.01
N VAL A 190 -11.30 -2.83 -21.56
CA VAL A 190 -10.14 -3.04 -20.69
C VAL A 190 -9.14 -3.91 -21.43
N ILE A 191 -7.88 -3.48 -21.48
CA ILE A 191 -6.77 -4.28 -22.02
C ILE A 191 -5.74 -4.53 -20.93
N ARG A 192 -5.00 -5.64 -21.05
CA ARG A 192 -3.98 -6.03 -20.08
C ARG A 192 -2.65 -6.18 -20.78
N ARG A 193 -1.62 -5.47 -20.30
CA ARG A 193 -0.26 -5.59 -20.83
C ARG A 193 0.76 -5.57 -19.71
N ASN A 194 1.85 -6.31 -19.87
CA ASN A 194 3.02 -6.12 -19.01
C ASN A 194 3.85 -4.92 -19.51
N LEU A 195 4.82 -4.48 -18.70
CA LEU A 195 5.64 -3.32 -19.04
C LEU A 195 6.47 -3.54 -20.32
N THR A 196 6.93 -4.76 -20.58
CA THR A 196 7.68 -5.10 -21.81
C THR A 196 6.82 -4.92 -23.07
N GLN A 197 5.59 -5.45 -23.07
CA GLN A 197 4.64 -5.31 -24.17
C GLN A 197 4.28 -3.85 -24.41
N ILE A 198 4.11 -3.07 -23.34
CA ILE A 198 3.86 -1.64 -23.43
C ILE A 198 5.09 -0.96 -24.04
N GLY A 199 6.30 -1.26 -23.58
CA GLY A 199 7.53 -0.67 -24.14
C GLY A 199 7.71 -0.94 -25.63
N ASN A 200 7.22 -2.08 -26.13
CA ASN A 200 7.30 -2.45 -27.54
C ASN A 200 6.23 -1.81 -28.43
N THR A 201 5.06 -1.46 -27.88
CA THR A 201 3.88 -1.08 -28.69
C THR A 201 3.37 0.33 -28.40
N ALA A 202 3.71 0.89 -27.24
CA ALA A 202 3.22 2.18 -26.81
C ALA A 202 3.81 3.30 -27.67
N LYS A 203 2.94 4.23 -28.03
CA LYS A 203 3.32 5.48 -28.72
C LYS A 203 2.70 6.65 -27.99
N LEU A 204 3.44 7.73 -27.93
CA LEU A 204 2.95 9.01 -27.45
C LEU A 204 2.75 9.92 -28.67
N THR A 205 1.52 10.41 -28.87
CA THR A 205 1.23 11.39 -29.93
C THR A 205 1.84 12.76 -29.58
N GLU A 206 1.90 13.67 -30.56
CA GLU A 206 2.35 15.06 -30.33
C GLU A 206 1.52 15.76 -29.24
N ASP A 207 0.21 15.48 -29.20
CA ASP A 207 -0.70 16.00 -28.18
C ASP A 207 -0.70 15.18 -26.87
N LYS A 208 0.30 14.31 -26.69
CA LYS A 208 0.56 13.50 -25.49
C LYS A 208 -0.53 12.46 -25.16
N ARG A 209 -1.27 11.95 -26.14
CA ARG A 209 -2.17 10.82 -25.95
C ARG A 209 -1.39 9.51 -25.95
N LEU A 210 -1.72 8.61 -25.04
CA LEU A 210 -1.12 7.29 -24.95
C LEU A 210 -1.86 6.35 -25.89
N ILE A 211 -1.17 5.82 -26.89
CA ILE A 211 -1.69 4.79 -27.79
C ILE A 211 -0.98 3.48 -27.47
N VAL A 212 -1.73 2.42 -27.20
CA VAL A 212 -1.22 1.06 -27.01
C VAL A 212 -2.05 0.12 -27.87
N ASP A 213 -1.41 -0.66 -28.73
CA ASP A 213 -2.06 -1.52 -29.73
C ASP A 213 -3.14 -0.78 -30.55
N ASP A 214 -2.79 0.40 -31.06
CA ASP A 214 -3.66 1.29 -31.83
C ASP A 214 -4.92 1.79 -31.10
N MET A 215 -4.99 1.60 -29.78
CA MET A 215 -6.07 2.10 -28.93
C MET A 215 -5.60 3.26 -28.05
N GLU A 216 -6.42 4.30 -27.97
CA GLU A 216 -6.20 5.41 -27.04
C GLU A 216 -6.55 5.00 -25.61
N ILE A 217 -5.55 5.13 -24.72
CA ILE A 217 -5.65 4.77 -23.31
C ILE A 217 -5.97 6.03 -22.51
N ALA A 218 -7.07 6.02 -21.74
CA ALA A 218 -7.34 7.11 -20.80
C ALA A 218 -7.00 6.79 -19.37
N VAL A 219 -7.03 5.52 -18.95
CA VAL A 219 -6.70 5.14 -17.58
C VAL A 219 -5.69 4.02 -17.60
N VAL A 220 -4.62 4.17 -16.82
CA VAL A 220 -3.61 3.14 -16.60
C VAL A 220 -3.70 2.69 -15.15
N TYR A 221 -4.15 1.45 -14.96
CA TYR A 221 -4.31 0.80 -13.68
C TYR A 221 -3.13 -0.13 -13.40
N PHE A 222 -2.24 0.27 -12.49
CA PHE A 222 -1.05 -0.50 -12.15
C PHE A 222 -1.37 -1.63 -11.17
N ARG A 223 -1.06 -2.84 -11.60
CA ARG A 223 -0.98 -4.07 -10.79
C ARG A 223 0.42 -4.68 -10.85
N CYS A 224 1.39 -3.88 -11.26
CA CYS A 224 2.80 -4.17 -11.48
C CYS A 224 3.56 -2.83 -11.41
N GLY A 225 4.89 -2.86 -11.36
CA GLY A 225 5.75 -1.67 -11.31
C GLY A 225 6.03 -1.14 -9.89
N TYR A 226 5.88 -1.98 -8.87
CA TYR A 226 6.15 -1.69 -7.45
C TYR A 226 7.36 -2.47 -6.88
N GLU A 227 7.90 -3.43 -7.62
CA GLU A 227 9.12 -4.18 -7.28
C GLU A 227 10.22 -3.99 -8.36
N PRO A 228 11.51 -4.02 -8.00
CA PRO A 228 12.61 -3.88 -8.96
C PRO A 228 12.68 -4.99 -10.02
N ASN A 229 12.32 -6.23 -9.66
CA ASN A 229 12.31 -7.39 -10.56
C ASN A 229 11.31 -7.26 -11.73
N GLN A 230 10.34 -6.35 -11.64
CA GLN A 230 9.37 -6.03 -12.68
C GLN A 230 9.95 -5.10 -13.76
N TYR A 231 11.21 -4.67 -13.59
CA TYR A 231 11.96 -3.84 -14.53
C TYR A 231 13.27 -4.54 -14.95
N PRO A 232 13.20 -5.68 -15.66
CA PRO A 232 14.39 -6.44 -16.03
C PRO A 232 15.31 -5.70 -17.02
N THR A 233 14.78 -4.78 -17.82
CA THR A 233 15.53 -4.03 -18.84
C THR A 233 15.13 -2.55 -18.86
N GLU A 234 15.83 -1.75 -19.68
CA GLU A 234 15.48 -0.33 -19.88
C GLU A 234 14.13 -0.17 -20.60
N THR A 235 13.66 -1.19 -21.32
CA THR A 235 12.38 -1.19 -22.02
C THR A 235 11.22 -0.92 -21.08
N GLU A 236 11.21 -1.55 -19.90
CA GLU A 236 10.15 -1.37 -18.91
C GLU A 236 10.21 0.01 -18.23
N TRP A 237 11.42 0.54 -18.07
CA TRP A 237 11.63 1.90 -17.56
C TRP A 237 11.12 2.95 -18.54
N GLU A 238 11.43 2.80 -19.82
CA GLU A 238 10.93 3.66 -20.90
C GLU A 238 9.41 3.54 -21.07
N ALA A 239 8.85 2.33 -20.91
CA ALA A 239 7.40 2.12 -20.89
C ALA A 239 6.74 2.89 -19.75
N ARG A 240 7.29 2.79 -18.53
CA ARG A 240 6.80 3.52 -17.36
C ARG A 240 6.90 5.04 -17.56
N LEU A 241 8.02 5.52 -18.11
CA LEU A 241 8.22 6.94 -18.42
C LEU A 241 7.22 7.43 -19.48
N THR A 242 7.00 6.65 -20.53
CA THR A 242 6.03 6.96 -21.60
C THR A 242 4.61 7.07 -21.05
N ILE A 243 4.20 6.13 -20.19
CA ILE A 243 2.91 6.19 -19.50
C ILE A 243 2.79 7.49 -18.70
N GLU A 244 3.80 7.83 -17.88
CA GLU A 244 3.74 9.02 -17.02
C GLU A 244 3.72 10.33 -17.82
N ARG A 245 4.46 10.41 -18.92
CA ARG A 245 4.47 11.57 -19.85
C ARG A 245 3.13 11.80 -20.55
N SER A 246 2.26 10.78 -20.60
CA SER A 246 0.97 10.86 -21.29
C SER A 246 -0.12 11.58 -20.51
N LYS A 247 -1.16 12.01 -21.24
CA LYS A 247 -2.41 12.54 -20.71
C LYS A 247 -3.29 11.48 -20.04
N ALA A 248 -2.96 10.18 -20.17
CA ALA A 248 -3.69 9.14 -19.47
C ALA A 248 -3.65 9.40 -17.96
N ILE A 249 -4.71 8.99 -17.29
CA ILE A 249 -4.89 9.02 -15.85
C ILE A 249 -4.18 7.79 -15.27
N LYS A 250 -3.24 8.01 -14.34
CA LYS A 250 -2.46 6.93 -13.73
C LYS A 250 -3.03 6.55 -12.35
N CYS A 251 -3.15 5.25 -12.10
CA CYS A 251 -3.59 4.67 -10.83
C CYS A 251 -2.55 3.65 -10.35
N PRO A 252 -1.61 4.03 -9.47
CA PRO A 252 -1.28 5.39 -9.06
C PRO A 252 -0.33 6.09 -10.08
N SER A 253 -0.28 7.42 -10.05
CA SER A 253 0.80 8.18 -10.70
C SER A 253 2.12 8.02 -9.96
N ILE A 254 3.22 8.46 -10.56
CA ILE A 254 4.54 8.39 -9.93
C ILE A 254 4.62 9.17 -8.61
N TYR A 255 3.94 10.32 -8.51
CA TYR A 255 3.87 11.11 -7.28
C TYR A 255 3.21 10.33 -6.16
N TYR A 256 2.13 9.62 -6.48
CA TYR A 256 1.37 8.82 -5.53
C TYR A 256 2.07 7.53 -5.15
N HIS A 257 2.81 6.96 -6.08
CA HIS A 257 3.69 5.83 -5.78
C HIS A 257 4.77 6.23 -4.77
N LEU A 258 5.43 7.38 -4.98
CA LEU A 258 6.45 7.90 -4.05
C LEU A 258 5.87 8.29 -2.69
N ALA A 259 4.70 8.92 -2.67
CA ALA A 259 4.04 9.31 -1.43
C ALA A 259 3.64 8.09 -0.56
N GLY A 260 3.44 6.92 -1.18
CA GLY A 260 3.20 5.65 -0.48
C GLY A 260 4.45 5.04 0.17
N ALA A 261 5.64 5.60 -0.05
CA ALA A 261 6.87 5.05 0.51
C ALA A 261 6.88 5.13 2.04
N LYS A 262 7.47 4.11 2.67
CA LYS A 262 7.54 3.98 4.13
C LYS A 262 8.31 5.13 4.78
N LYS A 263 9.33 5.66 4.12
CA LYS A 263 10.02 6.88 4.57
C LYS A 263 9.09 8.08 4.65
N VAL A 264 8.23 8.28 3.64
CA VAL A 264 7.23 9.36 3.65
C VAL A 264 6.23 9.15 4.78
N GLN A 265 5.77 7.91 5.01
CA GLN A 265 4.92 7.58 6.16
C GLN A 265 5.58 7.94 7.50
N GLN A 266 6.88 7.67 7.67
CA GLN A 266 7.63 8.00 8.88
C GLN A 266 7.81 9.50 9.08
N GLU A 267 8.13 10.25 8.02
CA GLU A 267 8.27 11.72 8.09
C GLU A 267 6.93 12.41 8.36
N MET A 268 5.83 11.89 7.81
CA MET A 268 4.49 12.39 8.10
C MET A 268 4.10 12.24 9.58
N ALA A 269 4.67 11.28 10.30
CA ALA A 269 4.43 11.07 11.72
C ALA A 269 5.25 11.99 12.63
N ALA A 270 6.17 12.79 12.09
CA ALA A 270 6.98 13.71 12.89
C ALA A 270 6.13 14.87 13.45
N PRO A 271 6.43 15.37 14.67
CA PRO A 271 5.68 16.44 15.30
C PRO A 271 5.60 17.70 14.43
N GLY A 272 4.40 18.28 14.28
CA GLY A 272 4.19 19.52 13.54
C GLY A 272 4.12 19.37 12.02
N VAL A 273 4.31 18.17 11.47
CA VAL A 273 4.24 17.94 10.01
C VAL A 273 2.79 17.87 9.54
N LEU A 274 1.92 17.16 10.26
CA LEU A 274 0.50 17.03 9.90
C LEU A 274 -0.21 18.38 9.90
N GLU A 275 0.12 19.26 10.84
CA GLU A 275 -0.46 20.59 11.03
C GLU A 275 -0.13 21.56 9.90
N LYS A 276 0.90 21.28 9.09
CA LYS A 276 1.20 22.06 7.87
C LYS A 276 0.17 21.83 6.77
N TYR A 277 -0.49 20.69 6.78
CA TYR A 277 -1.35 20.23 5.67
C TYR A 277 -2.82 20.08 6.04
N LEU A 278 -3.09 19.83 7.33
CA LEU A 278 -4.41 19.56 7.90
C LEU A 278 -4.75 20.59 8.98
N ASP A 279 -6.04 20.88 9.13
CA ASP A 279 -6.53 21.65 10.26
C ASP A 279 -6.09 21.00 11.58
N PRO A 280 -5.70 21.78 12.62
CA PRO A 280 -5.15 21.22 13.86
C PRO A 280 -6.02 20.15 14.53
N ALA A 281 -7.34 20.30 14.47
CA ALA A 281 -8.29 19.32 14.99
C ALA A 281 -8.27 17.99 14.21
N VAL A 282 -8.04 18.05 12.90
CA VAL A 282 -7.92 16.88 12.01
C VAL A 282 -6.51 16.26 12.14
N ALA A 283 -5.47 17.08 12.17
CA ALA A 283 -4.09 16.64 12.42
C ALA A 283 -4.01 15.82 13.71
N LYS A 284 -4.63 16.29 14.80
CA LYS A 284 -4.71 15.53 16.07
C LYS A 284 -5.42 14.18 15.93
N LYS A 285 -6.46 14.08 15.09
CA LYS A 285 -7.14 12.80 14.81
C LYS A 285 -6.26 11.85 14.00
N VAL A 286 -5.59 12.37 12.97
CA VAL A 286 -4.68 11.59 12.11
C VAL A 286 -3.46 11.12 12.89
N ALA A 287 -2.89 11.97 13.74
CA ALA A 287 -1.74 11.63 14.58
C ALA A 287 -2.01 10.41 15.49
N ARG A 288 -3.27 10.20 15.91
CA ARG A 288 -3.65 9.03 16.72
C ARG A 288 -3.58 7.69 15.97
N LEU A 289 -3.53 7.72 14.64
CA LEU A 289 -3.39 6.52 13.82
C LEU A 289 -1.93 6.10 13.64
N PHE A 290 -1.00 7.01 13.88
CA PHE A 290 0.41 6.69 13.82
C PHE A 290 0.84 5.99 15.10
N THR A 291 1.45 4.82 14.90
CA THR A 291 2.26 4.16 15.92
C THR A 291 3.67 4.76 15.90
N GLY A 292 4.53 4.43 16.86
CA GLY A 292 5.91 4.88 16.84
C GLY A 292 6.60 4.53 15.53
N LEU A 293 7.00 5.56 14.79
CA LEU A 293 7.73 5.49 13.54
C LEU A 293 9.01 6.29 13.74
N TYR A 294 10.16 5.63 13.56
CA TYR A 294 11.46 6.20 13.86
C TYR A 294 12.33 6.15 12.62
N SER A 295 12.92 7.30 12.31
CA SER A 295 13.99 7.39 11.32
C SER A 295 15.23 6.68 11.84
N LEU A 296 15.95 6.01 10.95
CA LEU A 296 17.27 5.48 11.22
C LEU A 296 18.37 6.36 10.60
N ASP A 297 18.09 7.60 10.20
CA ASP A 297 19.11 8.48 9.63
C ASP A 297 20.24 8.77 10.64
N LYS A 298 21.42 9.13 10.14
CA LYS A 298 22.56 9.48 11.02
C LYS A 298 22.23 10.70 11.88
N GLY A 299 22.56 10.60 13.18
CA GLY A 299 22.35 11.63 14.18
C GLY A 299 21.55 11.13 15.39
N ASP A 300 21.46 11.97 16.42
CA ASP A 300 20.96 11.60 17.77
C ASP A 300 19.60 10.89 17.77
N SER A 301 18.71 11.21 16.84
CA SER A 301 17.39 10.55 16.76
C SER A 301 17.51 9.12 16.24
N GLY A 302 18.25 8.91 15.14
CA GLY A 302 18.40 7.58 14.56
C GLY A 302 19.30 6.69 15.41
N ASP A 303 20.34 7.25 16.04
CA ASP A 303 21.22 6.49 16.92
C ASP A 303 20.48 5.95 18.15
N ARG A 304 19.59 6.76 18.74
CA ARG A 304 18.66 6.32 19.80
C ARG A 304 17.67 5.26 19.30
N ALA A 305 17.13 5.42 18.10
CA ALA A 305 16.21 4.44 17.53
C ALA A 305 16.90 3.07 17.32
N ILE A 306 18.16 3.06 16.87
CA ILE A 306 18.96 1.84 16.76
C ILE A 306 19.19 1.23 18.15
N GLU A 307 19.61 2.02 19.14
CA GLU A 307 19.84 1.52 20.50
C GLU A 307 18.58 0.91 21.13
N MET A 308 17.43 1.56 20.94
CA MET A 308 16.13 1.03 21.36
C MET A 308 15.82 -0.31 20.70
N ALA A 309 16.04 -0.43 19.39
CA ALA A 309 15.81 -1.65 18.64
C ALA A 309 16.76 -2.79 19.04
N LEU A 310 18.04 -2.49 19.29
CA LEU A 310 19.03 -3.47 19.77
C LEU A 310 18.70 -3.98 21.18
N THR A 311 18.19 -3.10 22.05
CA THR A 311 17.84 -3.46 23.43
C THR A 311 16.58 -4.32 23.51
N SER A 312 15.61 -4.12 22.62
CA SER A 312 14.31 -4.80 22.67
C SER A 312 13.73 -5.05 21.28
N PRO A 313 14.39 -5.87 20.44
CA PRO A 313 14.02 -6.06 19.04
C PRO A 313 12.60 -6.63 18.87
N GLN A 314 12.12 -7.37 19.87
CA GLN A 314 10.78 -7.99 19.91
C GLN A 314 9.61 -6.99 19.83
N ASN A 315 9.88 -5.72 20.17
CA ASN A 315 8.90 -4.64 20.20
C ASN A 315 8.82 -3.87 18.89
N PHE A 316 9.66 -4.19 17.89
CA PHE A 316 9.77 -3.42 16.66
C PHE A 316 9.61 -4.30 15.41
N VAL A 317 9.45 -3.62 14.28
CA VAL A 317 9.52 -4.17 12.93
C VAL A 317 10.44 -3.26 12.13
N LEU A 318 11.47 -3.83 11.53
CA LEU A 318 12.37 -3.11 10.64
C LEU A 318 11.86 -3.26 9.20
N LYS A 319 11.64 -2.15 8.50
CA LYS A 319 11.03 -2.16 7.17
C LYS A 319 11.92 -1.47 6.13
N PRO A 320 12.35 -2.18 5.07
CA PRO A 320 13.02 -1.55 3.93
C PRO A 320 12.02 -0.77 3.06
N GLN A 321 12.52 0.11 2.19
CA GLN A 321 11.71 0.80 1.16
C GLN A 321 11.30 -0.15 0.00
N ARG A 322 10.55 -1.20 0.33
CA ARG A 322 9.98 -2.16 -0.63
C ARG A 322 8.47 -2.30 -0.40
N GLU A 323 7.74 -2.45 -1.49
CA GLU A 323 6.31 -2.76 -1.50
C GLU A 323 6.09 -4.22 -1.93
N GLY A 324 4.92 -4.79 -1.62
CA GLY A 324 4.69 -6.24 -1.76
C GLY A 324 5.21 -6.99 -0.52
N GLY A 325 4.33 -7.72 0.15
CA GLY A 325 4.62 -8.34 1.46
C GLY A 325 5.82 -9.30 1.46
N GLY A 326 6.41 -9.52 2.65
CA GLY A 326 7.54 -10.46 2.86
C GLY A 326 8.91 -9.81 3.04
N ASN A 327 9.01 -8.48 2.96
CA ASN A 327 10.28 -7.75 3.08
C ASN A 327 10.59 -7.24 4.51
N ASN A 328 9.66 -7.40 5.46
CA ASN A 328 9.84 -6.88 6.83
C ASN A 328 10.71 -7.84 7.65
N ILE A 329 11.55 -7.28 8.51
CA ILE A 329 12.45 -8.01 9.41
C ILE A 329 11.91 -7.92 10.85
N TYR A 330 11.96 -9.03 11.58
CA TYR A 330 11.32 -9.18 12.90
C TYR A 330 12.24 -9.86 13.92
N GLY A 331 12.03 -9.54 15.20
CA GLY A 331 12.70 -10.23 16.30
C GLY A 331 14.22 -10.06 16.25
N GLU A 332 14.97 -11.08 16.68
CA GLU A 332 16.43 -11.00 16.80
C GLU A 332 17.15 -10.67 15.47
N GLU A 333 16.54 -11.00 14.33
CA GLU A 333 17.09 -10.64 13.00
C GLU A 333 17.22 -9.12 12.82
N ILE A 334 16.40 -8.32 13.51
CA ILE A 334 16.54 -6.85 13.54
C ILE A 334 17.92 -6.47 14.11
N ALA A 335 18.36 -7.13 15.20
CA ALA A 335 19.63 -6.81 15.82
C ALA A 335 20.81 -7.15 14.90
N GLU A 336 20.78 -8.33 14.28
CA GLU A 336 21.82 -8.76 13.32
C GLU A 336 21.96 -7.82 12.13
N VAL A 337 20.85 -7.30 11.61
CA VAL A 337 20.86 -6.35 10.50
C VAL A 337 21.34 -4.98 10.96
N LEU A 338 20.83 -4.47 12.08
CA LEU A 338 21.22 -3.16 12.60
C LEU A 338 22.70 -3.10 13.00
N GLU A 339 23.27 -4.16 13.58
CA GLU A 339 24.70 -4.21 13.91
C GLU A 339 25.59 -4.07 12.67
N LYS A 340 25.18 -4.64 11.53
CA LYS A 340 25.93 -4.55 10.26
C LYS A 340 25.84 -3.16 9.63
N ILE A 341 24.65 -2.53 9.69
CA ILE A 341 24.39 -1.28 8.96
C ILE A 341 24.49 -0.03 9.83
N ARG A 342 24.68 -0.14 11.15
CA ARG A 342 24.67 0.96 12.12
C ARG A 342 25.49 2.18 11.71
N ASP A 343 26.70 1.95 11.22
CA ASP A 343 27.63 3.01 10.84
C ASP A 343 27.63 3.27 9.32
N SER A 344 26.95 2.40 8.57
CA SER A 344 26.80 2.48 7.12
C SER A 344 25.71 3.50 6.74
N PRO A 345 25.83 4.20 5.60
CA PRO A 345 24.71 4.95 5.01
C PRO A 345 23.49 4.06 4.68
N GLU A 346 23.67 2.74 4.55
CA GLU A 346 22.60 1.78 4.25
C GLU A 346 21.46 1.77 5.29
N ARG A 347 21.71 2.20 6.53
CA ARG A 347 20.66 2.34 7.56
C ARG A 347 19.52 3.26 7.14
N GLU A 348 19.77 4.22 6.25
CA GLU A 348 18.79 5.19 5.75
C GLU A 348 17.78 4.56 4.78
N ALA A 349 18.03 3.34 4.29
CA ALA A 349 17.10 2.56 3.48
C ALA A 349 15.99 1.89 4.30
N PHE A 350 16.04 2.00 5.62
CA PHE A 350 15.11 1.35 6.55
C PHE A 350 14.38 2.38 7.42
N ILE A 351 13.18 2.00 7.87
CA ILE A 351 12.50 2.65 8.99
C ILE A 351 12.27 1.63 10.10
N LEU A 352 12.28 2.11 11.34
CA LEU A 352 11.88 1.32 12.49
C LEU A 352 10.45 1.70 12.87
N MET A 353 9.62 0.69 13.13
CA MET A 353 8.22 0.90 13.53
C MET A 353 7.91 0.04 14.76
N ASP A 354 7.14 0.57 15.69
CA ASP A 354 6.59 -0.22 16.79
C ASP A 354 5.81 -1.42 16.24
N ARG A 355 6.02 -2.59 16.85
CA ARG A 355 5.30 -3.81 16.50
C ARG A 355 3.90 -3.75 17.07
N ILE A 356 2.93 -3.56 16.18
CA ILE A 356 1.51 -3.65 16.52
C ILE A 356 1.18 -5.11 16.87
N ARG A 357 0.57 -5.32 18.04
CA ARG A 357 0.10 -6.63 18.51
C ARG A 357 -1.43 -6.65 18.45
N PRO A 358 -2.03 -7.10 17.34
CA PRO A 358 -3.48 -7.19 17.25
C PRO A 358 -4.00 -8.24 18.24
N PRO A 359 -5.27 -8.13 18.68
CA PRO A 359 -5.97 -9.20 19.37
C PRO A 359 -5.86 -10.51 18.60
N VAL A 360 -5.59 -11.62 19.29
CA VAL A 360 -5.55 -12.95 18.64
C VAL A 360 -6.98 -13.47 18.50
N GLN A 361 -7.34 -13.86 17.29
CA GLN A 361 -8.64 -14.47 17.00
C GLN A 361 -8.45 -15.92 16.55
N ARG A 362 -9.31 -16.81 17.05
CA ARG A 362 -9.42 -18.18 16.53
C ARG A 362 -10.29 -18.18 15.28
N ASN A 363 -9.87 -18.88 14.22
CA ASN A 363 -10.65 -19.07 12.99
C ASN A 363 -10.21 -20.35 12.28
N TYR A 364 -10.96 -20.79 11.27
CA TYR A 364 -10.59 -21.88 10.37
C TYR A 364 -10.07 -21.32 9.06
N LEU A 365 -8.81 -21.59 8.74
CA LEU A 365 -8.21 -21.30 7.43
C LEU A 365 -8.54 -22.46 6.49
N LEU A 366 -9.22 -22.16 5.38
CA LEU A 366 -9.46 -23.11 4.31
C LEU A 366 -8.44 -22.85 3.21
N SER A 367 -7.55 -23.81 3.01
CA SER A 367 -6.62 -23.88 1.88
C SER A 367 -6.84 -25.12 1.04
#